data_AF-A0A235EKP5-F1
#
_entry.id   AF-A0A235EKP5-F1
#
_cell.length_a   1.000
_cell.length_b   1.000
_cell.length_c   1.000
_cell.angle_alpha   90.00
_cell.angle_beta   90.00
_cell.angle_gamma   90.00
#
_symmetry.space_group_name_H-M   'P 1'
#
loop_
_entity.id
_entity.type
_entity.pdbx_description
1 polymer ?
#
loop_
_entity_poly.entity_id
_entity_poly.type
_entity_poly.pdbx_seq_one_letter_code
_entity_poly.pdbx_strand_id
1 'polypeptide(L)'
;MTVAAEAAPLPATNAQGSAIVVQDQASLRAAPRDGAQQQASLWQGEVLEVRGERLDYLQVWDHKRERGGFIRASDVRRVALTEAEGPALLAVMRFVQDTPGAEALGIGLTAAYLQAAPAKALAGMEGAQAFDALGTFADRLARRASVAVPGKASGVTLSAHLDVANGYGVRFATYEVEGRMQVCYEGEAFRRLLAMPVADAEQRARAALALTRPECINPDLPAHERAKVTTWQAEVLERVEVANLPGYLRNRVQMRRASVWGAAAFQQARKNAADPAVAAAAARALTELSGVSKAELPDEDQSAYNDAAMRVSAVRWALVPAAAPVAAAGNRPTLLTEPGAPGETCVLLVDAQHSAKAPLLRRCTYGVVWAASASTNREGTAVALAVQPMEGWRELWVLRQTEGGWLADVLPPGAATPETGVTEWAGWVPGGQQMLVAREARGQGRYRKSFEVVRLDGLTTERVTGDVAALPLFQRWQDPAWKRQTLSLR
;
A
#
# COMPACT_ATOMS: atom_id res chain seq x y z
N MET A 1 -58.09 -3.98 41.51
CA MET A 1 -57.12 -5.09 41.44
C MET A 1 -56.03 -4.68 40.48
N THR A 2 -54.85 -4.37 41.01
CA THR A 2 -53.65 -3.99 40.27
C THR A 2 -53.05 -5.24 39.64
N VAL A 3 -52.95 -5.26 38.32
CA VAL A 3 -52.23 -6.31 37.59
C VAL A 3 -50.75 -5.94 37.63
N ALA A 4 -49.97 -6.72 38.36
CA ALA A 4 -48.52 -6.59 38.40
C ALA A 4 -47.95 -6.98 37.02
N ALA A 5 -47.19 -6.07 36.41
CA ALA A 5 -46.39 -6.39 35.24
C ALA A 5 -45.22 -7.26 35.69
N GLU A 6 -45.23 -8.52 35.25
CA GLU A 6 -44.15 -9.48 35.43
C GLU A 6 -42.91 -8.98 34.66
N ALA A 7 -41.86 -8.63 35.40
CA ALA A 7 -40.60 -8.19 34.81
C ALA A 7 -40.00 -9.33 33.98
N ALA A 8 -39.61 -9.02 32.74
CA ALA A 8 -38.91 -9.97 31.88
C ALA A 8 -37.66 -10.52 32.60
N PRO A 9 -37.39 -11.84 32.51
CA PRO A 9 -36.22 -12.41 33.14
C PRO A 9 -34.95 -11.82 32.53
N LEU A 10 -34.09 -11.28 33.40
CA LEU A 10 -32.72 -10.92 33.04
C LEU A 10 -32.01 -12.14 32.44
N PRO A 11 -31.14 -11.96 31.42
CA PRO A 11 -30.37 -13.07 30.87
C PRO A 11 -29.60 -13.76 31.99
N ALA A 12 -29.72 -15.09 32.05
CA ALA A 12 -29.03 -15.90 33.05
C ALA A 12 -27.53 -15.58 33.03
N THR A 13 -26.99 -15.22 34.18
CA THR A 13 -25.55 -15.19 34.40
C THR A 13 -25.01 -16.60 34.15
N ASN A 14 -24.23 -16.77 33.09
CA ASN A 14 -23.56 -18.04 32.78
C ASN A 14 -22.57 -18.39 33.89
N ALA A 15 -23.03 -19.10 34.91
CA ALA A 15 -22.21 -19.53 36.03
C ALA A 15 -21.03 -20.43 35.62
N GLN A 16 -21.06 -21.00 34.40
CA GLN A 16 -20.06 -21.93 33.89
C GLN A 16 -19.07 -21.32 32.87
N GLY A 17 -19.22 -20.03 32.54
CA GLY A 17 -18.34 -19.30 31.64
C GLY A 17 -18.49 -19.65 30.15
N SER A 18 -17.48 -19.26 29.37
CA SER A 18 -17.38 -19.52 27.94
C SER A 18 -16.14 -20.38 27.63
N ALA A 19 -16.04 -20.89 26.42
CA ALA A 19 -14.88 -21.62 25.94
C ALA A 19 -14.50 -21.14 24.53
N ILE A 20 -13.21 -20.93 24.28
CA ILE A 20 -12.66 -20.54 22.99
C ILE A 20 -12.00 -21.76 22.36
N VAL A 21 -12.38 -22.10 21.13
CA VAL A 21 -11.76 -23.20 20.39
C VAL A 21 -10.30 -22.86 20.10
N VAL A 22 -9.37 -23.78 20.38
CA VAL A 22 -7.92 -23.57 20.22
C VAL A 22 -7.32 -24.30 19.02
N GLN A 23 -8.10 -25.15 18.33
CA GLN A 23 -7.65 -25.91 17.16
C GLN A 23 -8.58 -25.70 15.97
N ASP A 24 -8.02 -25.77 14.76
CA ASP A 24 -8.80 -25.82 13.55
C ASP A 24 -9.52 -27.18 13.43
N GLN A 25 -10.74 -27.15 12.90
CA GLN A 25 -11.57 -28.34 12.67
C GLN A 25 -11.92 -29.16 13.92
N ALA A 26 -12.05 -28.49 15.08
CA ALA A 26 -12.53 -29.12 16.30
C ALA A 26 -13.96 -29.67 16.13
N SER A 27 -14.20 -30.88 16.61
CA SER A 27 -15.48 -31.58 16.36
C SER A 27 -16.51 -31.28 17.44
N LEU A 28 -17.63 -30.64 17.06
CA LEU A 28 -18.82 -30.57 17.90
C LEU A 28 -19.65 -31.86 17.68
N ARG A 29 -19.89 -32.63 18.74
CA ARG A 29 -20.51 -33.96 18.67
C ARG A 29 -21.84 -34.02 19.40
N ALA A 30 -22.72 -34.93 18.98
CA ALA A 30 -24.03 -35.13 19.62
C ALA A 30 -23.96 -35.77 21.03
N ALA A 31 -22.84 -36.42 21.38
CA ALA A 31 -22.64 -37.08 22.67
C ALA A 31 -21.15 -37.04 23.08
N PRO A 32 -20.82 -37.18 24.38
CA PRO A 32 -19.45 -37.07 24.91
C PRO A 32 -18.62 -38.35 24.66
N ARG A 33 -18.40 -38.68 23.39
CA ARG A 33 -17.57 -39.81 22.93
C ARG A 33 -17.12 -39.59 21.49
N ASP A 34 -15.96 -40.12 21.10
CA ASP A 34 -15.43 -39.90 19.74
C ASP A 34 -16.28 -40.49 18.64
N GLY A 35 -16.84 -41.68 18.86
CA GLY A 35 -17.72 -42.34 17.89
C GLY A 35 -19.10 -41.69 17.77
N ALA A 36 -19.39 -40.60 18.48
CA ALA A 36 -20.63 -39.86 18.32
C ALA A 36 -20.65 -39.07 17.00
N GLN A 37 -21.83 -38.97 16.40
CA GLN A 37 -22.06 -38.20 15.18
C GLN A 37 -21.53 -36.76 15.36
N GLN A 38 -20.67 -36.33 14.44
CA GLN A 38 -20.23 -34.95 14.34
C GLN A 38 -21.38 -34.11 13.80
N GLN A 39 -21.72 -33.06 14.54
CA GLN A 39 -22.77 -32.11 14.22
C GLN A 39 -22.22 -30.89 13.47
N ALA A 40 -21.01 -30.44 13.83
CA ALA A 40 -20.33 -29.33 13.18
C ALA A 40 -18.80 -29.46 13.29
N SER A 41 -18.10 -28.75 12.41
CA SER A 41 -16.67 -28.49 12.51
C SER A 41 -16.48 -27.05 12.95
N LEU A 42 -15.75 -26.85 14.04
CA LEU A 42 -15.45 -25.56 14.63
C LEU A 42 -14.01 -25.16 14.32
N TRP A 43 -13.72 -23.86 14.38
CA TRP A 43 -12.41 -23.31 14.03
C TRP A 43 -11.81 -22.54 15.20
N GLN A 44 -10.48 -22.43 15.20
CA GLN A 44 -9.80 -21.73 16.28
C GLN A 44 -10.30 -20.29 16.41
N GLY A 45 -10.46 -19.84 17.64
CA GLY A 45 -11.03 -18.54 17.96
C GLY A 45 -12.56 -18.51 18.07
N GLU A 46 -13.32 -19.53 17.65
CA GLU A 46 -14.77 -19.53 17.88
C GLU A 46 -15.09 -19.62 19.39
N VAL A 47 -16.06 -18.82 19.85
CA VAL A 47 -16.54 -18.81 21.25
C VAL A 47 -17.79 -19.66 21.40
N LEU A 48 -17.83 -20.42 22.48
CA LEU A 48 -18.92 -21.31 22.86
C LEU A 48 -19.38 -20.98 24.29
N GLU A 49 -20.68 -21.04 24.54
CA GLU A 49 -21.23 -20.99 25.89
C GLU A 49 -21.06 -22.37 26.55
N VAL A 50 -20.50 -22.44 27.76
CA VAL A 50 -20.38 -23.70 28.51
C VAL A 50 -21.64 -23.92 29.33
N ARG A 51 -22.26 -25.10 29.20
CA ARG A 51 -23.50 -25.49 29.89
C ARG A 51 -23.35 -26.70 30.81
N GLY A 52 -22.29 -27.47 30.64
CA GLY A 52 -21.96 -28.58 31.52
C GLY A 52 -20.62 -29.23 31.17
N GLU A 53 -20.26 -30.23 31.96
CA GLU A 53 -19.10 -31.08 31.72
C GLU A 53 -19.48 -32.53 31.96
N ARG A 54 -19.00 -33.42 31.09
CA ARG A 54 -19.23 -34.86 31.21
C ARG A 54 -18.06 -35.61 30.60
N LEU A 55 -17.40 -36.43 31.43
CA LEU A 55 -16.12 -37.06 31.08
C LEU A 55 -15.12 -35.97 30.64
N ASP A 56 -14.29 -36.23 29.64
CA ASP A 56 -13.35 -35.25 29.08
C ASP A 56 -13.98 -34.33 28.01
N TYR A 57 -15.31 -34.10 28.08
CA TYR A 57 -16.05 -33.25 27.16
C TYR A 57 -16.80 -32.13 27.88
N LEU A 58 -16.82 -30.96 27.24
CA LEU A 58 -17.70 -29.85 27.63
C LEU A 58 -19.00 -29.96 26.86
N GLN A 59 -20.12 -29.86 27.57
CA GLN A 59 -21.42 -29.60 26.96
C GLN A 59 -21.50 -28.10 26.69
N VAL A 60 -21.69 -27.74 25.43
CA VAL A 60 -21.59 -26.36 24.95
C VAL A 60 -22.75 -25.97 24.06
N TRP A 61 -22.95 -24.65 23.92
CA TRP A 61 -23.86 -24.05 22.97
C TRP A 61 -23.11 -23.09 22.03
N ASP A 62 -23.19 -23.34 20.73
CA ASP A 62 -22.72 -22.44 19.68
C ASP A 62 -23.86 -21.49 19.29
N HIS A 63 -23.74 -20.22 19.65
CA HIS A 63 -24.72 -19.19 19.30
C HIS A 63 -24.76 -18.87 17.80
N LYS A 64 -23.64 -18.99 17.08
CA LYS A 64 -23.59 -18.69 15.63
C LYS A 64 -24.40 -19.69 14.83
N ARG A 65 -24.40 -20.96 15.25
CA ARG A 65 -25.09 -22.08 14.58
C ARG A 65 -26.37 -22.50 15.29
N GLU A 66 -26.72 -21.81 16.39
CA GLU A 66 -27.84 -22.13 17.29
C GLU A 66 -27.90 -23.62 17.65
N ARG A 67 -26.75 -24.17 18.03
CA ARG A 67 -26.59 -25.62 18.17
C ARG A 67 -25.83 -26.01 19.44
N GLY A 68 -26.43 -26.91 20.20
CA GLY A 68 -25.80 -27.54 21.35
C GLY A 68 -25.10 -28.84 20.99
N GLY A 69 -24.02 -29.17 21.70
CA GLY A 69 -23.28 -30.41 21.53
C GLY A 69 -22.20 -30.60 22.60
N PHE A 70 -21.30 -31.53 22.32
CA PHE A 70 -20.15 -31.86 23.16
C PHE A 70 -18.86 -31.65 22.38
N ILE A 71 -17.89 -30.98 22.99
CA ILE A 71 -16.54 -30.78 22.46
C ILE A 71 -15.51 -31.30 23.46
N ARG A 72 -14.38 -31.84 22.99
CA ARG A 72 -13.31 -32.29 23.88
C ARG A 72 -12.73 -31.12 24.66
N ALA A 73 -12.50 -31.31 25.95
CA ALA A 73 -11.91 -30.27 26.79
C ALA A 73 -10.51 -29.85 26.32
N SER A 74 -9.76 -30.72 25.62
CA SER A 74 -8.46 -30.43 25.01
C SER A 74 -8.51 -29.46 23.82
N ASP A 75 -9.67 -29.33 23.17
CA ASP A 75 -9.82 -28.58 21.92
C ASP A 75 -10.26 -27.13 22.18
N VAL A 76 -10.47 -26.79 23.46
CA VAL A 76 -10.95 -25.48 23.89
C VAL A 76 -10.19 -24.96 25.10
N ARG A 77 -10.11 -23.63 25.23
CA ARG A 77 -9.68 -22.94 26.43
C ARG A 77 -10.92 -22.34 27.10
N ARG A 78 -11.26 -22.80 28.31
CA ARG A 78 -12.30 -22.14 29.12
C ARG A 78 -11.88 -20.74 29.49
N VAL A 79 -12.83 -19.80 29.48
CA VAL A 79 -12.69 -18.41 29.89
C VAL A 79 -13.89 -18.01 30.74
N ALA A 80 -13.64 -17.48 31.92
CA ALA A 80 -14.66 -17.02 32.86
C ALA A 80 -15.21 -15.62 32.49
N LEU A 81 -14.46 -14.83 31.70
CA LEU A 81 -14.83 -13.46 31.30
C LEU A 81 -15.04 -12.53 32.52
N THR A 82 -14.18 -12.68 33.52
CA THR A 82 -14.18 -11.86 34.73
C THR A 82 -12.94 -10.98 34.78
N GLU A 83 -13.02 -9.86 35.48
CA GLU A 83 -11.88 -8.94 35.68
C GLU A 83 -10.63 -9.65 36.24
N ALA A 84 -10.82 -10.61 37.14
CA ALA A 84 -9.72 -11.40 37.72
C ALA A 84 -8.95 -12.24 36.69
N GLU A 85 -9.58 -12.64 35.58
CA GLU A 85 -8.94 -13.41 34.51
C GLU A 85 -8.21 -12.52 33.48
N GLY A 86 -8.48 -11.21 33.48
CA GLY A 86 -7.93 -10.24 32.52
C GLY A 86 -6.41 -10.35 32.31
N PRO A 87 -5.57 -10.33 33.37
CA PRO A 87 -4.13 -10.44 33.23
C PRO A 87 -3.66 -11.75 32.56
N ALA A 88 -4.35 -12.86 32.83
CA ALA A 88 -4.02 -14.15 32.23
C ALA A 88 -4.38 -14.18 30.74
N LEU A 89 -5.55 -13.64 30.36
CA LEU A 89 -5.95 -13.49 28.96
C LEU A 89 -4.97 -12.62 28.18
N LEU A 90 -4.53 -11.51 28.77
CA LEU A 90 -3.55 -10.61 28.17
C LEU A 90 -2.20 -11.31 27.95
N ALA A 91 -1.74 -12.14 28.90
CA ALA A 91 -0.51 -12.91 28.76
C ALA A 91 -0.59 -13.94 27.62
N VAL A 92 -1.70 -14.68 27.51
CA VAL A 92 -1.89 -15.64 26.41
C VAL A 92 -1.99 -14.93 25.07
N MET A 93 -2.71 -13.79 25.00
CA MET A 93 -2.79 -12.97 23.79
C MET A 93 -1.40 -12.53 23.31
N ARG A 94 -0.54 -12.05 24.22
CA ARG A 94 0.85 -11.66 23.91
C ARG A 94 1.64 -12.83 23.29
N PHE A 95 1.52 -14.02 23.85
CA PHE A 95 2.18 -15.21 23.31
C PHE A 95 1.66 -15.57 21.90
N VAL A 96 0.34 -15.51 21.69
CA VAL A 96 -0.27 -15.82 20.38
C VAL A 96 0.04 -14.75 19.33
N GLN A 97 0.31 -13.50 19.74
CA GLN A 97 0.61 -12.38 18.83
C GLN A 97 1.75 -12.69 17.86
N ASP A 98 2.76 -13.41 18.33
CA ASP A 98 3.96 -13.75 17.56
C ASP A 98 3.87 -15.11 16.84
N THR A 99 2.69 -15.76 16.86
CA THR A 99 2.46 -17.06 16.22
C THR A 99 1.70 -16.90 14.90
N PRO A 100 2.35 -17.05 13.72
CA PRO A 100 1.65 -17.05 12.44
C PRO A 100 0.68 -18.23 12.34
N GLY A 101 -0.50 -18.03 11.76
CA GLY A 101 -1.52 -19.09 11.66
C GLY A 101 -2.53 -19.10 12.80
N ALA A 102 -2.25 -18.41 13.90
CA ALA A 102 -3.12 -18.33 15.07
C ALA A 102 -3.93 -17.03 15.13
N GLU A 103 -4.09 -16.31 14.02
CA GLU A 103 -4.71 -14.98 14.02
C GLU A 103 -6.17 -15.01 14.48
N ALA A 104 -6.97 -16.00 14.03
CA ALA A 104 -8.36 -16.14 14.46
C ALA A 104 -8.49 -16.44 15.97
N LEU A 105 -7.60 -17.29 16.50
CA LEU A 105 -7.50 -17.55 17.94
C LEU A 105 -7.10 -16.29 18.71
N GLY A 106 -6.11 -15.55 18.21
CA GLY A 106 -5.68 -14.27 18.77
C GLY A 106 -6.82 -13.27 18.86
N ILE A 107 -7.62 -13.13 17.79
CA ILE A 107 -8.80 -12.26 17.77
C ILE A 107 -9.82 -12.68 18.83
N GLY A 108 -10.12 -13.97 18.96
CA GLY A 108 -11.03 -14.49 19.97
C GLY A 108 -10.55 -14.23 21.40
N LEU A 109 -9.25 -14.43 21.67
CA LEU A 109 -8.64 -14.13 22.97
C LEU A 109 -8.64 -12.64 23.28
N THR A 110 -8.36 -11.78 22.30
CA THR A 110 -8.44 -10.33 22.48
C THR A 110 -9.87 -9.89 22.75
N ALA A 111 -10.86 -10.44 22.05
CA ALA A 111 -12.27 -10.14 22.31
C ALA A 111 -12.68 -10.55 23.74
N ALA A 112 -12.23 -11.72 24.21
CA ALA A 112 -12.46 -12.16 25.59
C ALA A 112 -11.80 -11.22 26.61
N TYR A 113 -10.57 -10.76 26.35
CA TYR A 113 -9.90 -9.75 27.19
C TYR A 113 -10.69 -8.43 27.21
N LEU A 114 -11.11 -7.93 26.05
CA LEU A 114 -11.88 -6.68 25.95
C LEU A 114 -13.22 -6.75 26.68
N GLN A 115 -13.84 -7.93 26.74
CA GLN A 115 -15.07 -8.16 27.50
C GLN A 115 -14.82 -8.28 29.01
N ALA A 116 -13.69 -8.87 29.42
CA ALA A 116 -13.35 -9.12 30.82
C ALA A 116 -12.73 -7.90 31.52
N ALA A 117 -11.99 -7.06 30.78
CA ALA A 117 -11.18 -5.99 31.35
C ALA A 117 -12.03 -4.78 31.80
N PRO A 118 -11.70 -4.18 32.96
CA PRO A 118 -12.41 -3.00 33.46
C PRO A 118 -12.09 -1.77 32.58
N ALA A 119 -13.01 -0.81 32.53
CA ALA A 119 -12.87 0.40 31.71
C ALA A 119 -11.55 1.17 31.95
N LYS A 120 -11.05 1.16 33.20
CA LYS A 120 -9.77 1.79 33.55
C LYS A 120 -8.58 1.11 32.89
N ALA A 121 -8.57 -0.22 32.80
CA ALA A 121 -7.51 -0.97 32.12
C ALA A 121 -7.58 -0.76 30.60
N LEU A 122 -8.81 -0.75 30.05
CA LEU A 122 -9.06 -0.50 28.63
C LEU A 122 -8.67 0.91 28.17
N ALA A 123 -8.75 1.91 29.05
CA ALA A 123 -8.26 3.26 28.78
C ALA A 123 -6.73 3.40 28.93
N GLY A 124 -6.08 2.43 29.55
CA GLY A 124 -4.65 2.44 29.86
C GLY A 124 -3.78 1.69 28.85
N MET A 125 -2.56 1.38 29.26
CA MET A 125 -1.55 0.70 28.43
C MET A 125 -2.01 -0.69 27.96
N GLU A 126 -2.75 -1.41 28.81
CA GLU A 126 -3.22 -2.75 28.47
C GLU A 126 -4.29 -2.73 27.38
N GLY A 127 -5.20 -1.75 27.40
CA GLY A 127 -6.15 -1.53 26.32
C GLY A 127 -5.46 -1.15 25.00
N ALA A 128 -4.44 -0.29 25.05
CA ALA A 128 -3.64 0.04 23.87
C ALA A 128 -2.97 -1.22 23.29
N GLN A 129 -2.39 -2.05 24.16
CA GLN A 129 -1.81 -3.33 23.74
C GLN A 129 -2.84 -4.28 23.12
N ALA A 130 -4.04 -4.36 23.68
CA ALA A 130 -5.11 -5.19 23.14
C ALA A 130 -5.54 -4.73 21.74
N PHE A 131 -5.71 -3.42 21.52
CA PHE A 131 -6.05 -2.89 20.19
C PHE A 131 -4.91 -3.02 19.17
N ASP A 132 -3.66 -2.86 19.59
CA ASP A 132 -2.48 -3.12 18.74
C ASP A 132 -2.42 -4.59 18.30
N ALA A 133 -2.63 -5.52 19.25
CA ALA A 133 -2.66 -6.96 18.97
C ALA A 133 -3.82 -7.32 18.04
N LEU A 134 -5.04 -6.84 18.32
CA LEU A 134 -6.22 -7.07 17.48
C LEU A 134 -6.00 -6.59 16.05
N GLY A 135 -5.47 -5.37 15.89
CA GLY A 135 -5.13 -4.83 14.58
C GLY A 135 -4.06 -5.65 13.87
N THR A 136 -3.03 -6.09 14.59
CA THR A 136 -1.94 -6.92 14.06
C THR A 136 -2.44 -8.29 13.59
N PHE A 137 -3.29 -8.96 14.37
CA PHE A 137 -3.92 -10.23 13.96
C PHE A 137 -4.78 -10.03 12.70
N ALA A 138 -5.62 -9.00 12.69
CA ALA A 138 -6.50 -8.72 11.56
C ALA A 138 -5.72 -8.38 10.28
N ASP A 139 -4.69 -7.51 10.34
CA ASP A 139 -3.86 -7.17 9.19
C ASP A 139 -3.08 -8.37 8.66
N ARG A 140 -2.51 -9.19 9.56
CA ARG A 140 -1.79 -10.41 9.18
C ARG A 140 -2.72 -11.45 8.56
N LEU A 141 -3.92 -11.64 9.10
CA LEU A 141 -4.95 -12.51 8.53
C LEU A 141 -5.36 -12.04 7.12
N ALA A 142 -5.59 -10.74 6.95
CA ALA A 142 -5.91 -10.16 5.64
C ALA A 142 -4.79 -10.41 4.62
N ARG A 143 -3.52 -10.18 4.99
CA ARG A 143 -2.35 -10.45 4.12
C ARG A 143 -2.26 -11.91 3.71
N ARG A 144 -2.43 -12.84 4.65
CA ARG A 144 -2.42 -14.28 4.36
C ARG A 144 -3.55 -14.66 3.43
N ALA A 145 -4.74 -14.09 3.63
CA ALA A 145 -5.90 -14.30 2.76
C ALA A 145 -5.67 -13.78 1.33
N SER A 146 -5.03 -12.61 1.15
CA SER A 146 -4.72 -12.07 -0.19
C SER A 146 -3.72 -12.91 -0.99
N VAL A 147 -2.86 -13.66 -0.32
CA VAL A 147 -1.86 -14.54 -0.97
C VAL A 147 -2.41 -15.97 -1.14
N ALA A 148 -3.54 -16.29 -0.53
CA ALA A 148 -4.12 -17.63 -0.59
C ALA A 148 -4.62 -17.96 -2.00
N VAL A 149 -4.33 -19.17 -2.45
CA VAL A 149 -4.88 -19.70 -3.70
C VAL A 149 -6.28 -20.25 -3.44
N PRO A 150 -7.33 -19.71 -4.10
CA PRO A 150 -8.69 -20.23 -3.97
C PRO A 150 -8.77 -21.73 -4.30
N GLY A 151 -9.57 -22.48 -3.54
CA GLY A 151 -9.78 -23.92 -3.76
C GLY A 151 -8.68 -24.85 -3.23
N LYS A 152 -7.59 -24.32 -2.66
CA LYS A 152 -6.62 -25.11 -1.87
C LYS A 152 -7.05 -25.18 -0.41
N ALA A 153 -6.58 -26.20 0.33
CA ALA A 153 -6.88 -26.37 1.75
C ALA A 153 -6.58 -25.11 2.59
N SER A 154 -5.48 -24.41 2.29
CA SER A 154 -5.13 -23.13 2.91
C SER A 154 -6.18 -22.04 2.69
N GLY A 155 -6.82 -22.00 1.52
CA GLY A 155 -7.89 -21.06 1.22
C GLY A 155 -9.16 -21.34 2.03
N VAL A 156 -9.50 -22.62 2.24
CA VAL A 156 -10.63 -23.02 3.09
C VAL A 156 -10.39 -22.60 4.54
N THR A 157 -9.20 -22.89 5.08
CA THR A 157 -8.82 -22.47 6.44
C THR A 157 -8.87 -20.95 6.61
N LEU A 158 -8.31 -20.19 5.67
CA LEU A 158 -8.29 -18.73 5.75
C LEU A 158 -9.68 -18.12 5.60
N SER A 159 -10.55 -18.68 4.76
CA SER A 159 -11.95 -18.27 4.68
C SER A 159 -12.65 -18.47 6.03
N ALA A 160 -12.45 -19.63 6.67
CA ALA A 160 -13.02 -19.89 7.98
C ALA A 160 -12.46 -18.94 9.06
N HIS A 161 -11.16 -18.64 9.04
CA HIS A 161 -10.55 -17.66 9.95
C HIS A 161 -11.12 -16.25 9.76
N LEU A 162 -11.37 -15.83 8.52
CA LEU A 162 -12.06 -14.57 8.22
C LEU A 162 -13.50 -14.57 8.76
N ASP A 163 -14.23 -15.68 8.66
CA ASP A 163 -15.58 -15.81 9.22
C ASP A 163 -15.59 -15.74 10.75
N VAL A 164 -14.58 -16.29 11.42
CA VAL A 164 -14.39 -16.14 12.89
C VAL A 164 -14.16 -14.68 13.23
N ALA A 165 -13.23 -14.02 12.55
CA ALA A 165 -12.92 -12.61 12.76
C ALA A 165 -14.15 -11.70 12.53
N ASN A 166 -14.91 -11.92 11.47
CA ASN A 166 -16.16 -11.22 11.18
C ASN A 166 -17.21 -11.40 12.29
N GLY A 167 -17.25 -12.58 12.92
CA GLY A 167 -18.12 -12.87 14.07
C GLY A 167 -17.82 -11.98 15.29
N TYR A 168 -16.58 -11.54 15.44
CA TYR A 168 -16.16 -10.56 16.45
C TYR A 168 -16.28 -9.10 16.01
N GLY A 169 -16.85 -8.84 14.83
CA GLY A 169 -16.99 -7.50 14.28
C GLY A 169 -15.75 -6.95 13.56
N VAL A 170 -14.69 -7.77 13.37
CA VAL A 170 -13.51 -7.37 12.58
C VAL A 170 -13.89 -7.38 11.10
N ARG A 171 -13.88 -6.21 10.46
CA ARG A 171 -14.30 -6.05 9.06
C ARG A 171 -13.14 -6.01 8.07
N PHE A 172 -13.38 -6.58 6.90
CA PHE A 172 -12.42 -6.63 5.80
C PHE A 172 -13.07 -6.12 4.51
N ALA A 173 -12.35 -5.25 3.81
CA ALA A 173 -12.66 -4.89 2.43
C ALA A 173 -11.94 -5.87 1.49
N THR A 174 -12.58 -6.20 0.36
CA THR A 174 -11.98 -7.07 -0.65
C THR A 174 -12.07 -6.40 -2.02
N TYR A 175 -10.97 -6.40 -2.76
CA TYR A 175 -10.85 -5.84 -4.09
C TYR A 175 -10.33 -6.90 -5.05
N GLU A 176 -10.82 -6.92 -6.29
CA GLU A 176 -10.23 -7.73 -7.35
C GLU A 176 -9.19 -6.89 -8.09
N VAL A 177 -7.93 -7.35 -8.09
CA VAL A 177 -6.81 -6.69 -8.76
C VAL A 177 -6.11 -7.72 -9.64
N GLU A 178 -6.18 -7.54 -10.95
CA GLU A 178 -5.56 -8.43 -11.93
C GLU A 178 -5.94 -9.92 -11.75
N GLY A 179 -7.22 -10.18 -11.45
CA GLY A 179 -7.75 -11.53 -11.20
C GLY A 179 -7.31 -12.15 -9.86
N ARG A 180 -6.69 -11.37 -8.96
CA ARG A 180 -6.38 -11.76 -7.58
C ARG A 180 -7.27 -11.01 -6.61
N MET A 181 -7.69 -11.71 -5.56
CA MET A 181 -8.46 -11.11 -4.47
C MET A 181 -7.51 -10.49 -3.45
N GLN A 182 -7.58 -9.18 -3.31
CA GLN A 182 -6.88 -8.43 -2.28
C GLN A 182 -7.81 -8.18 -1.09
N VAL A 183 -7.57 -8.87 0.01
CA VAL A 183 -8.26 -8.66 1.29
C VAL A 183 -7.50 -7.64 2.13
N CYS A 184 -8.22 -6.69 2.72
CA CYS A 184 -7.66 -5.61 3.52
C CYS A 184 -8.48 -5.40 4.78
N TYR A 185 -7.81 -5.41 5.93
CA TYR A 185 -8.46 -5.06 7.19
C TYR A 185 -8.90 -3.59 7.16
N GLU A 186 -10.13 -3.31 7.56
CA GLU A 186 -10.64 -1.94 7.57
C GLU A 186 -9.94 -1.05 8.61
N GLY A 187 -9.26 -1.62 9.60
CA GLY A 187 -8.37 -0.86 10.49
C GLY A 187 -9.01 -0.27 11.75
N GLU A 188 -10.21 -0.70 12.14
CA GLU A 188 -10.92 -0.13 13.29
C GLU A 188 -10.09 -0.14 14.59
N ALA A 189 -9.46 -1.26 14.93
CA ALA A 189 -8.63 -1.40 16.11
C ALA A 189 -7.44 -0.44 16.08
N PHE A 190 -6.79 -0.29 14.93
CA PHE A 190 -5.71 0.68 14.74
C PHE A 190 -6.20 2.12 14.86
N ARG A 191 -7.39 2.47 14.36
CA ARG A 191 -7.95 3.81 14.56
C ARG A 191 -8.24 4.10 16.03
N ARG A 192 -8.78 3.12 16.77
CA ARG A 192 -8.98 3.22 18.22
C ARG A 192 -7.65 3.42 18.95
N LEU A 193 -6.64 2.62 18.60
CA LEU A 193 -5.29 2.74 19.16
C LEU A 193 -4.67 4.12 18.91
N LEU A 194 -4.77 4.65 17.68
CA LEU A 194 -4.27 6.00 17.36
C LEU A 194 -5.00 7.12 18.10
N ALA A 195 -6.22 6.87 18.59
CA ALA A 195 -6.96 7.81 19.43
C ALA A 195 -6.56 7.72 20.92
N MET A 196 -5.81 6.69 21.33
CA MET A 196 -5.37 6.53 22.71
C MET A 196 -4.09 7.34 22.98
N PRO A 197 -4.09 8.27 23.96
CA PRO A 197 -2.90 9.05 24.27
C PRO A 197 -1.76 8.20 24.83
N VAL A 198 -2.09 7.08 25.49
CA VAL A 198 -1.15 6.13 26.10
C VAL A 198 -0.47 5.20 25.09
N ALA A 199 -0.88 5.19 23.82
CA ALA A 199 -0.25 4.37 22.79
C ALA A 199 1.20 4.84 22.56
N ASP A 200 2.14 3.89 22.59
CA ASP A 200 3.56 4.17 22.40
C ASP A 200 3.90 4.48 20.92
N ALA A 201 5.15 4.92 20.67
CA ALA A 201 5.58 5.33 19.34
C ALA A 201 5.57 4.16 18.33
N GLU A 202 5.97 2.96 18.75
CA GLU A 202 6.00 1.79 17.86
C GLU A 202 4.60 1.30 17.50
N GLN A 203 3.69 1.27 18.47
CA GLN A 203 2.27 0.98 18.30
C GLN A 203 1.63 1.95 17.30
N ARG A 204 1.87 3.26 17.47
CA ARG A 204 1.38 4.29 16.54
C ARG A 204 1.96 4.10 15.14
N ALA A 205 3.26 3.80 15.04
CA ALA A 205 3.92 3.56 13.76
C ALA A 205 3.35 2.33 13.04
N ARG A 206 3.20 1.19 13.73
CA ARG A 206 2.57 -0.03 13.17
C ARG A 206 1.15 0.23 12.70
N ALA A 207 0.34 0.90 13.52
CA ALA A 207 -1.03 1.26 13.19
C ALA A 207 -1.13 2.16 11.96
N ALA A 208 -0.31 3.22 11.90
CA ALA A 208 -0.27 4.13 10.76
C ALA A 208 0.19 3.41 9.48
N LEU A 209 1.21 2.56 9.56
CA LEU A 209 1.69 1.77 8.42
C LEU A 209 0.63 0.80 7.89
N ALA A 210 -0.12 0.14 8.78
CA ALA A 210 -1.19 -0.77 8.40
C ALA A 210 -2.38 -0.03 7.75
N LEU A 211 -2.76 1.13 8.29
CA LEU A 211 -3.86 1.95 7.77
C LEU A 211 -3.56 2.61 6.42
N THR A 212 -2.28 2.78 6.07
CA THR A 212 -1.85 3.52 4.87
C THR A 212 -1.25 2.63 3.79
N ARG A 213 -1.58 1.32 3.80
CA ARG A 213 -1.14 0.36 2.80
C ARG A 213 -1.63 0.76 1.39
N PRO A 214 -0.75 0.74 0.37
CA PRO A 214 -1.08 1.14 -0.99
C PRO A 214 -1.96 0.10 -1.69
N GLU A 215 -1.72 -1.20 -1.47
CA GLU A 215 -2.57 -2.27 -2.00
C GLU A 215 -3.98 -2.31 -1.38
N CYS A 216 -4.22 -1.57 -0.29
CA CYS A 216 -5.53 -1.49 0.36
C CYS A 216 -6.34 -0.24 -0.02
N ILE A 217 -5.98 0.40 -1.13
CA ILE A 217 -6.76 1.47 -1.74
C ILE A 217 -7.59 0.85 -2.85
N ASN A 218 -8.91 1.11 -2.85
CA ASN A 218 -9.79 0.63 -3.91
C ASN A 218 -9.26 1.10 -5.30
N PRO A 219 -8.95 0.17 -6.23
CA PRO A 219 -8.41 0.50 -7.54
C PRO A 219 -9.36 1.39 -8.37
N ASP A 220 -10.67 1.23 -8.20
CA ASP A 220 -11.70 1.93 -8.97
C ASP A 220 -12.06 3.31 -8.40
N LEU A 221 -11.34 3.78 -7.37
CA LEU A 221 -11.58 5.11 -6.79
C LEU A 221 -11.43 6.23 -7.83
N PRO A 222 -12.45 7.08 -8.00
CA PRO A 222 -12.34 8.28 -8.81
C PRO A 222 -11.20 9.18 -8.34
N ALA A 223 -10.59 9.91 -9.28
CA ALA A 223 -9.42 10.77 -9.03
C ALA A 223 -9.58 11.72 -7.81
N HIS A 224 -10.76 12.32 -7.65
CA HIS A 224 -11.01 13.28 -6.58
C HIS A 224 -11.13 12.61 -5.20
N GLU A 225 -11.67 11.39 -5.13
CA GLU A 225 -11.72 10.61 -3.88
C GLU A 225 -10.34 10.05 -3.54
N ARG A 226 -9.59 9.60 -4.54
CA ARG A 226 -8.19 9.19 -4.37
C ARG A 226 -7.36 10.30 -3.73
N ALA A 227 -7.53 11.55 -4.18
CA ALA A 227 -6.85 12.69 -3.56
C ALA A 227 -7.23 12.88 -2.07
N LYS A 228 -8.50 12.68 -1.69
CA LYS A 228 -8.93 12.73 -0.28
C LYS A 228 -8.27 11.63 0.55
N VAL A 229 -8.21 10.40 0.03
CA VAL A 229 -7.54 9.27 0.69
C VAL A 229 -6.05 9.58 0.87
N THR A 230 -5.36 10.07 -0.15
CA THR A 230 -3.94 10.44 -0.06
C THR A 230 -3.69 11.52 1.00
N THR A 231 -4.54 12.55 1.07
CA THR A 231 -4.44 13.58 2.12
C THR A 231 -4.61 12.98 3.51
N TRP A 232 -5.63 12.14 3.71
CA TRP A 232 -5.85 11.45 4.99
C TRP A 232 -4.66 10.55 5.37
N GLN A 233 -4.09 9.80 4.41
CA GLN A 233 -2.91 8.97 4.67
C GLN A 233 -1.72 9.81 5.12
N ALA A 234 -1.49 10.98 4.49
CA ALA A 234 -0.44 11.89 4.90
C ALA A 234 -0.66 12.36 6.35
N GLU A 235 -1.87 12.79 6.69
CA GLU A 235 -2.23 13.23 8.05
C GLU A 235 -2.03 12.14 9.11
N VAL A 236 -2.39 10.90 8.81
CA VAL A 236 -2.17 9.76 9.71
C VAL A 236 -0.69 9.54 9.95
N LEU A 237 0.12 9.58 8.89
CA LEU A 237 1.56 9.34 8.97
C LEU A 237 2.30 10.48 9.66
N GLU A 238 1.89 11.74 9.48
CA GLU A 238 2.54 12.90 10.12
C GLU A 238 2.39 12.87 11.65
N ARG A 239 1.38 12.18 12.19
CA ARG A 239 1.20 11.99 13.65
C ARG A 239 2.18 11.01 14.29
N VAL A 240 2.97 10.29 13.48
CA VAL A 240 3.97 9.33 13.98
C VAL A 240 5.29 10.05 14.27
N GLU A 241 5.72 10.03 15.53
CA GLU A 241 7.04 10.53 15.90
C GLU A 241 8.11 9.49 15.54
N VAL A 242 9.06 9.88 14.68
CA VAL A 242 10.07 8.95 14.14
C VAL A 242 11.39 8.94 14.91
N ALA A 243 11.63 9.94 15.76
CA ALA A 243 12.92 10.15 16.44
C ALA A 243 13.30 8.98 17.36
N ASN A 244 12.30 8.41 18.06
CA ASN A 244 12.50 7.35 19.05
C ASN A 244 12.18 5.94 18.50
N LEU A 245 11.92 5.81 17.20
CA LEU A 245 11.65 4.51 16.59
C LEU A 245 12.96 3.74 16.33
N PRO A 246 12.93 2.40 16.43
CA PRO A 246 13.96 1.53 15.88
C PRO A 246 14.21 1.83 14.40
N GLY A 247 15.46 1.70 13.95
CA GLY A 247 15.89 2.07 12.59
C GLY A 247 15.06 1.48 11.46
N TYR A 248 14.78 0.18 11.51
CA TYR A 248 13.96 -0.49 10.50
C TYR A 248 12.52 0.05 10.45
N LEU A 249 11.92 0.37 11.61
CA LEU A 249 10.55 0.87 11.68
C LEU A 249 10.48 2.34 11.24
N ARG A 250 11.48 3.13 11.60
CA ARG A 250 11.69 4.49 11.09
C ARG A 250 11.75 4.50 9.56
N ASN A 251 12.58 3.64 8.98
CA ASN A 251 12.69 3.47 7.54
C ASN A 251 11.34 3.14 6.89
N ARG A 252 10.56 2.21 7.46
CA ARG A 252 9.21 1.87 6.95
C ARG A 252 8.29 3.08 6.92
N VAL A 253 8.28 3.90 7.98
CA VAL A 253 7.47 5.13 8.04
C VAL A 253 7.94 6.16 7.01
N GLN A 254 9.25 6.36 6.87
CA GLN A 254 9.82 7.29 5.88
C GLN A 254 9.52 6.86 4.44
N MET A 255 9.71 5.59 4.09
CA MET A 255 9.36 5.06 2.76
C MET A 255 7.87 5.21 2.46
N ARG A 256 7.01 4.97 3.46
CA ARG A 256 5.56 5.17 3.35
C ARG A 256 5.22 6.65 3.13
N ARG A 257 5.79 7.56 3.91
CA ARG A 257 5.62 9.02 3.75
C ARG A 257 6.10 9.48 2.38
N ALA A 258 7.28 9.04 1.95
CA ALA A 258 7.83 9.36 0.62
C ALA A 258 6.85 8.95 -0.49
N SER A 259 6.28 7.74 -0.41
CA SER A 259 5.30 7.24 -1.37
C SER A 259 4.00 8.08 -1.38
N VAL A 260 3.47 8.40 -0.20
CA VAL A 260 2.22 9.17 -0.06
C VAL A 260 2.40 10.62 -0.52
N TRP A 261 3.51 11.27 -0.18
CA TRP A 261 3.82 12.62 -0.63
C TRP A 261 4.11 12.66 -2.14
N GLY A 262 4.71 11.61 -2.70
CA GLY A 262 4.82 11.45 -4.16
C GLY A 262 3.46 11.36 -4.85
N ALA A 263 2.53 10.59 -4.28
CA ALA A 263 1.15 10.53 -4.76
C ALA A 263 0.44 11.89 -4.64
N ALA A 264 0.62 12.60 -3.52
CA ALA A 264 0.05 13.92 -3.30
C ALA A 264 0.53 14.93 -4.34
N ALA A 265 1.83 14.96 -4.64
CA ALA A 265 2.41 15.80 -5.68
C ALA A 265 1.78 15.51 -7.05
N PHE A 266 1.61 14.24 -7.41
CA PHE A 266 0.95 13.84 -8.65
C PHE A 266 -0.52 14.30 -8.71
N GLN A 267 -1.31 14.06 -7.65
CA GLN A 267 -2.73 14.45 -7.62
C GLN A 267 -2.91 15.98 -7.67
N GLN A 268 -1.99 16.75 -7.06
CA GLN A 268 -1.97 18.21 -7.18
C GLN A 268 -1.60 18.66 -8.59
N ALA A 269 -0.57 18.03 -9.18
CA ALA A 269 -0.10 18.39 -10.52
C ALA A 269 -1.15 18.16 -11.61
N ARG A 270 -2.01 17.15 -11.44
CA ARG A 270 -3.17 16.90 -12.32
C ARG A 270 -4.18 18.04 -12.34
N LYS A 271 -4.28 18.82 -11.25
CA LYS A 271 -5.14 20.00 -11.20
C LYS A 271 -4.44 21.21 -11.80
N ASN A 272 -3.21 21.45 -11.37
CA ASN A 272 -2.35 22.51 -11.86
C ASN A 272 -0.88 22.18 -11.58
N ALA A 273 -0.13 21.80 -12.61
CA ALA A 273 1.29 21.43 -12.48
C ALA A 273 2.19 22.60 -12.02
N ALA A 274 1.76 23.85 -12.23
CA ALA A 274 2.50 25.05 -11.83
C ALA A 274 2.20 25.50 -10.39
N ASP A 275 1.30 24.83 -9.68
CA ASP A 275 0.98 25.17 -8.28
C ASP A 275 2.21 24.92 -7.39
N PRO A 276 2.66 25.92 -6.58
CA PRO A 276 3.77 25.75 -5.64
C PRO A 276 3.60 24.57 -4.67
N ALA A 277 2.35 24.17 -4.37
CA ALA A 277 2.06 23.01 -3.54
C ALA A 277 2.64 21.71 -4.13
N VAL A 278 2.69 21.59 -5.46
CA VAL A 278 3.24 20.43 -6.17
C VAL A 278 4.72 20.26 -5.86
N ALA A 279 5.48 21.35 -5.96
CA ALA A 279 6.91 21.37 -5.64
C ALA A 279 7.14 21.10 -4.15
N ALA A 280 6.32 21.66 -3.26
CA ALA A 280 6.40 21.40 -1.82
C ALA A 280 6.15 19.91 -1.48
N ALA A 281 5.11 19.30 -2.07
CA ALA A 281 4.81 17.89 -1.88
C ALA A 281 5.92 16.98 -2.43
N ALA A 282 6.45 17.28 -3.62
CA ALA A 282 7.59 16.54 -4.18
C ALA A 282 8.86 16.71 -3.32
N ALA A 283 9.09 17.89 -2.75
CA ALA A 283 10.25 18.16 -1.91
C ALA A 283 10.15 17.38 -0.59
N ARG A 284 8.95 17.33 -0.02
CA ARG A 284 8.63 16.50 1.15
C ARG A 284 8.87 15.02 0.85
N ALA A 285 8.39 14.53 -0.30
CA ALA A 285 8.61 13.15 -0.73
C ALA A 285 10.11 12.79 -0.86
N LEU A 286 10.90 13.67 -1.48
CA LEU A 286 12.35 13.50 -1.61
C LEU A 286 13.08 13.55 -0.25
N THR A 287 12.63 14.42 0.65
CA THR A 287 13.21 14.56 1.99
C THR A 287 13.01 13.28 2.79
N GLU A 288 11.79 12.74 2.79
CA GLU A 288 11.47 11.48 3.49
C GLU A 288 12.25 10.31 2.92
N LEU A 289 12.36 10.18 1.60
CA LEU A 289 13.15 9.13 0.97
C LEU A 289 14.65 9.26 1.30
N SER A 290 15.18 10.49 1.30
CA SER A 290 16.59 10.74 1.62
C SER A 290 16.91 10.49 3.09
N GLY A 291 15.89 10.49 3.96
CA GLY A 291 16.02 10.15 5.38
C GLY A 291 16.14 8.64 5.65
N VAL A 292 15.89 7.79 4.66
CA VAL A 292 15.96 6.33 4.80
C VAL A 292 17.41 5.87 4.92
N SER A 293 17.73 5.18 6.01
CA SER A 293 19.04 4.59 6.24
C SER A 293 19.15 3.21 5.58
N LYS A 294 19.89 3.11 4.48
CA LYS A 294 20.13 1.81 3.79
C LYS A 294 20.81 0.76 4.69
N ALA A 295 21.58 1.18 5.70
CA ALA A 295 22.23 0.28 6.64
C ALA A 295 21.24 -0.38 7.62
N GLU A 296 20.07 0.22 7.82
CA GLU A 296 19.01 -0.29 8.68
C GLU A 296 17.80 -0.77 7.85
N LEU A 297 18.02 -1.11 6.57
CA LEU A 297 16.99 -1.60 5.66
C LEU A 297 17.06 -3.14 5.61
N PRO A 298 16.08 -3.86 6.18
CA PRO A 298 15.99 -5.30 6.03
C PRO A 298 15.76 -5.71 4.57
N ASP A 299 16.24 -6.90 4.19
CA ASP A 299 16.06 -7.44 2.84
C ASP A 299 14.57 -7.52 2.43
N GLU A 300 13.68 -7.83 3.38
CA GLU A 300 12.23 -7.88 3.15
C GLU A 300 11.63 -6.51 2.76
N ASP A 301 12.26 -5.41 3.19
CA ASP A 301 11.81 -4.04 2.92
C ASP A 301 12.38 -3.46 1.63
N GLN A 302 13.30 -4.17 0.96
CA GLN A 302 13.96 -3.70 -0.27
C GLN A 302 12.94 -3.42 -1.39
N SER A 303 11.89 -4.23 -1.49
CA SER A 303 10.82 -4.03 -2.48
C SER A 303 10.05 -2.72 -2.23
N ALA A 304 9.72 -2.43 -0.96
CA ALA A 304 9.04 -1.20 -0.56
C ALA A 304 9.93 0.04 -0.77
N TYR A 305 11.24 -0.08 -0.53
CA TYR A 305 12.20 0.97 -0.83
C TYR A 305 12.22 1.32 -2.31
N ASN A 306 12.32 0.30 -3.17
CA ASN A 306 12.35 0.49 -4.63
C ASN A 306 11.06 1.14 -5.13
N ASP A 307 9.91 0.72 -4.62
CA ASP A 307 8.61 1.33 -4.94
C ASP A 307 8.53 2.80 -4.50
N ALA A 308 8.98 3.11 -3.29
CA ALA A 308 9.05 4.49 -2.80
C ALA A 308 9.98 5.35 -3.68
N ALA A 309 11.15 4.83 -4.02
CA ALA A 309 12.12 5.51 -4.87
C ALA A 309 11.56 5.80 -6.27
N MET A 310 10.88 4.85 -6.90
CA MET A 310 10.23 5.05 -8.20
C MET A 310 9.10 6.09 -8.13
N ARG A 311 8.27 6.07 -7.06
CA ARG A 311 7.19 7.05 -6.86
C ARG A 311 7.70 8.47 -6.68
N VAL A 312 8.77 8.66 -5.91
CA VAL A 312 9.45 9.96 -5.78
C VAL A 312 10.11 10.37 -7.10
N SER A 313 10.75 9.41 -7.78
CA SER A 313 11.40 9.65 -9.08
C SER A 313 10.39 10.15 -10.11
N ALA A 314 9.18 9.56 -10.15
CA ALA A 314 8.12 9.94 -11.09
C ALA A 314 7.75 11.43 -11.00
N VAL A 315 7.71 12.00 -9.78
CA VAL A 315 7.35 13.41 -9.57
C VAL A 315 8.54 14.37 -9.45
N ARG A 316 9.79 13.89 -9.58
CA ARG A 316 10.98 14.71 -9.30
C ARG A 316 11.08 16.01 -10.12
N TRP A 317 10.49 16.06 -11.30
CA TRP A 317 10.51 17.24 -12.16
C TRP A 317 9.73 18.42 -11.58
N ALA A 318 8.84 18.18 -10.62
CA ALA A 318 8.22 19.24 -9.81
C ALA A 318 9.25 20.08 -9.01
N LEU A 319 10.44 19.53 -8.75
CA LEU A 319 11.51 20.21 -8.04
C LEU A 319 12.36 21.10 -8.94
N VAL A 320 12.19 21.00 -10.25
CA VAL A 320 12.87 21.86 -11.20
C VAL A 320 12.00 23.09 -11.41
N PRO A 321 12.51 24.30 -11.11
CA PRO A 321 11.75 25.52 -11.33
C PRO A 321 11.24 25.59 -12.77
N ALA A 322 9.97 25.93 -12.93
CA ALA A 322 9.41 26.18 -14.26
C ALA A 322 10.21 27.33 -14.89
N ALA A 323 10.93 27.04 -15.97
CA ALA A 323 11.54 28.10 -16.76
C ALA A 323 10.42 28.95 -17.37
N ALA A 324 10.59 30.28 -17.38
CA ALA A 324 9.69 31.14 -18.12
C ALA A 324 9.63 30.66 -19.59
N PRO A 325 8.46 30.66 -20.23
CA PRO A 325 8.36 30.28 -21.63
C PRO A 325 9.27 31.19 -22.46
N VAL A 326 10.37 30.62 -22.94
CA VAL A 326 11.32 31.36 -23.79
C VAL A 326 10.72 31.35 -25.19
N ALA A 327 10.48 32.52 -25.76
CA ALA A 327 10.15 32.63 -27.18
C ALA A 327 11.23 31.89 -27.98
N ALA A 328 10.83 31.08 -28.97
CA ALA A 328 11.77 30.30 -29.77
C ALA A 328 12.81 31.23 -30.42
N ALA A 329 13.99 31.32 -29.81
CA ALA A 329 15.09 32.14 -30.28
C ALA A 329 15.91 31.30 -31.26
N GLY A 330 15.40 31.18 -32.48
CA GLY A 330 16.03 30.44 -33.60
C GLY A 330 15.29 29.17 -34.00
N ASN A 331 15.88 28.43 -34.95
CA ASN A 331 15.25 27.26 -35.58
C ASN A 331 15.29 25.99 -34.70
N ARG A 332 15.78 26.09 -33.46
CA ARG A 332 15.84 24.94 -32.56
C ARG A 332 14.47 24.74 -31.92
N PRO A 333 13.90 23.53 -32.00
CA PRO A 333 12.54 23.32 -31.51
C PRO A 333 12.49 23.41 -29.98
N THR A 334 11.44 24.06 -29.49
CA THR A 334 11.10 24.19 -28.07
C THR A 334 9.68 23.70 -27.82
N LEU A 335 9.35 23.45 -26.55
CA LEU A 335 8.04 22.99 -26.14
C LEU A 335 7.24 24.10 -25.47
N LEU A 336 5.97 24.18 -25.84
CA LEU A 336 4.95 24.92 -25.12
C LEU A 336 3.85 23.96 -24.67
N THR A 337 3.18 24.33 -23.58
CA THR A 337 2.00 23.61 -23.09
C THR A 337 0.80 24.54 -23.05
N GLU A 338 -0.35 24.06 -23.50
CA GLU A 338 -1.62 24.77 -23.39
C GLU A 338 -2.74 23.84 -22.93
N PRO A 339 -3.80 24.36 -22.30
CA PRO A 339 -5.00 23.58 -22.03
C PRO A 339 -5.64 23.07 -23.34
N GLY A 340 -6.05 21.80 -23.35
CA GLY A 340 -6.82 21.19 -24.43
C GLY A 340 -8.31 21.10 -24.08
N ALA A 341 -8.91 19.92 -24.31
CA ALA A 341 -10.20 19.58 -23.73
C ALA A 341 -10.17 19.61 -22.18
N PRO A 342 -11.31 19.63 -21.48
CA PRO A 342 -11.33 19.62 -20.01
C PRO A 342 -10.48 18.49 -19.41
N GLY A 343 -9.47 18.86 -18.61
CA GLY A 343 -8.52 17.92 -18.00
C GLY A 343 -7.37 17.47 -18.91
N GLU A 344 -7.29 17.97 -20.13
CA GLU A 344 -6.26 17.65 -21.11
C GLU A 344 -5.20 18.75 -21.17
N THR A 345 -3.93 18.36 -21.26
CA THR A 345 -2.80 19.25 -21.55
C THR A 345 -2.25 18.93 -22.93
N CYS A 346 -2.20 19.93 -23.82
CA CYS A 346 -1.60 19.84 -25.13
C CYS A 346 -0.15 20.30 -25.11
N VAL A 347 0.74 19.44 -25.61
CA VAL A 347 2.15 19.71 -25.87
C VAL A 347 2.29 20.17 -27.31
N LEU A 348 2.88 21.34 -27.50
CA LEU A 348 3.14 21.95 -28.80
C LEU A 348 4.65 22.02 -29.01
N LEU A 349 5.12 21.48 -30.14
CA LEU A 349 6.48 21.68 -30.61
C LEU A 349 6.51 22.90 -31.53
N VAL A 350 7.31 23.90 -31.19
CA VAL A 350 7.39 25.19 -31.88
C VAL A 350 8.83 25.54 -32.20
N ASP A 351 9.03 26.41 -33.18
CA ASP A 351 10.32 27.03 -33.50
C ASP A 351 10.10 28.50 -33.90
N ALA A 352 11.13 29.18 -34.42
CA ALA A 352 11.03 30.57 -34.85
C ALA A 352 10.02 30.81 -35.99
N GLN A 353 9.71 29.80 -36.81
CA GLN A 353 8.80 29.87 -37.95
C GLN A 353 7.39 29.32 -37.63
N HIS A 354 7.29 28.40 -36.66
CA HIS A 354 6.09 27.66 -36.31
C HIS A 354 5.65 28.03 -34.89
N SER A 355 4.71 28.97 -34.79
CA SER A 355 4.14 29.42 -33.51
C SER A 355 3.13 28.43 -32.93
N ALA A 356 2.63 28.69 -31.72
CA ALA A 356 1.56 27.90 -31.10
C ALA A 356 0.28 27.76 -31.95
N LYS A 357 0.02 28.70 -32.88
CA LYS A 357 -1.12 28.64 -33.80
C LYS A 357 -0.94 27.62 -34.93
N ALA A 358 0.31 27.33 -35.30
CA ALA A 358 0.68 26.40 -36.36
C ALA A 358 1.97 25.67 -35.95
N PRO A 359 1.89 24.81 -34.91
CA PRO A 359 3.05 24.14 -34.36
C PRO A 359 3.56 23.05 -35.30
N LEU A 360 4.85 22.70 -35.18
CA LEU A 360 5.46 21.56 -35.87
C LEU A 360 4.78 20.24 -35.51
N LEU A 361 4.34 20.12 -34.25
CA LEU A 361 3.58 18.98 -33.74
C LEU A 361 2.67 19.44 -32.60
N ARG A 362 1.45 18.91 -32.57
CA ARG A 362 0.52 19.03 -31.43
C ARG A 362 0.15 17.64 -30.95
N ARG A 363 0.36 17.36 -29.66
CA ARG A 363 -0.10 16.12 -29.03
C ARG A 363 -0.66 16.42 -27.65
N CYS A 364 -1.85 15.92 -27.36
CA CYS A 364 -2.53 16.17 -26.11
C CYS A 364 -2.64 14.90 -25.25
N THR A 365 -2.75 15.07 -23.94
CA THR A 365 -2.83 13.97 -22.96
C THR A 365 -3.60 14.38 -21.71
N TYR A 366 -4.21 13.39 -21.06
CA TYR A 366 -4.82 13.54 -19.72
C TYR A 366 -3.81 13.28 -18.58
N GLY A 367 -2.56 12.95 -18.90
CA GLY A 367 -1.47 12.81 -17.95
C GLY A 367 -0.85 14.14 -17.53
N VAL A 368 -0.01 14.09 -16.49
CA VAL A 368 0.77 15.26 -16.07
C VAL A 368 1.97 15.43 -17.01
N VAL A 369 2.06 16.59 -17.66
CA VAL A 369 3.21 16.97 -18.48
C VAL A 369 4.23 17.70 -17.63
N TRP A 370 5.42 17.11 -17.46
CA TRP A 370 6.52 17.73 -16.74
C TRP A 370 7.35 18.60 -17.68
N ALA A 371 6.88 19.79 -18.05
CA ALA A 371 7.52 20.64 -19.06
C ALA A 371 9.00 20.95 -18.77
N ALA A 372 9.38 21.08 -17.49
CA ALA A 372 10.77 21.31 -17.07
C ALA A 372 11.73 20.15 -17.41
N SER A 373 11.20 18.99 -17.80
CA SER A 373 12.00 17.83 -18.25
C SER A 373 12.42 17.89 -19.72
N ALA A 374 11.90 18.87 -20.48
CA ALA A 374 12.16 19.00 -21.90
C ALA A 374 13.66 19.11 -22.19
N SER A 375 14.18 18.22 -23.05
CA SER A 375 15.57 18.25 -23.51
C SER A 375 15.61 18.07 -25.01
N THR A 376 16.18 19.03 -25.72
CA THR A 376 16.36 18.97 -27.18
C THR A 376 17.78 18.49 -27.50
N ASN A 377 17.94 17.57 -28.46
CA ASN A 377 19.27 17.16 -28.92
C ASN A 377 20.04 18.32 -29.57
N ARG A 378 21.34 18.13 -29.81
CA ARG A 378 22.20 19.19 -30.37
C ARG A 378 21.79 19.54 -31.81
N GLU A 379 21.38 18.54 -32.57
CA GLU A 379 21.01 18.64 -33.98
C GLU A 379 19.65 19.33 -34.18
N GLY A 380 18.84 19.48 -33.13
CA GLY A 380 17.50 20.09 -33.22
C GLY A 380 16.46 19.18 -33.89
N THR A 381 16.72 17.89 -33.97
CA THR A 381 15.88 16.88 -34.65
C THR A 381 15.12 15.98 -33.68
N ALA A 382 15.36 16.09 -32.37
CA ALA A 382 14.66 15.32 -31.36
C ALA A 382 14.50 16.07 -30.03
N VAL A 383 13.38 15.85 -29.35
CA VAL A 383 13.07 16.35 -28.01
C VAL A 383 12.56 15.21 -27.13
N ALA A 384 13.14 15.07 -25.94
CA ALA A 384 12.67 14.16 -24.91
C ALA A 384 11.86 14.93 -23.87
N LEU A 385 10.71 14.39 -23.46
CA LEU A 385 9.79 14.99 -22.50
C LEU A 385 9.21 13.91 -21.59
N ALA A 386 9.28 14.13 -20.28
CA ALA A 386 8.68 13.23 -19.30
C ALA A 386 7.18 13.52 -19.12
N VAL A 387 6.36 12.49 -19.28
CA VAL A 387 4.90 12.55 -19.13
C VAL A 387 4.45 11.45 -18.18
N GLN A 388 3.64 11.81 -17.19
CA GLN A 388 3.17 10.90 -16.15
C GLN A 388 1.66 10.66 -16.31
N PRO A 389 1.23 9.59 -16.99
CA PRO A 389 -0.19 9.29 -17.15
C PRO A 389 -0.84 8.78 -15.86
N MET A 390 -0.08 8.11 -14.98
CA MET A 390 -0.61 7.51 -13.75
C MET A 390 0.32 7.75 -12.55
N GLU A 391 -0.23 7.58 -11.35
CA GLU A 391 0.54 7.67 -10.11
C GLU A 391 1.67 6.63 -10.11
N GLY A 392 2.90 7.07 -9.85
CA GLY A 392 4.06 6.18 -9.85
C GLY A 392 4.46 5.61 -11.23
N TRP A 393 3.82 6.03 -12.32
CA TRP A 393 4.15 5.60 -13.69
C TRP A 393 4.48 6.79 -14.58
N ARG A 394 5.76 6.98 -14.92
CA ARG A 394 6.22 8.06 -15.80
C ARG A 394 6.92 7.53 -17.04
N GLU A 395 6.42 7.95 -18.19
CA GLU A 395 6.90 7.58 -19.51
C GLU A 395 7.76 8.70 -20.10
N LEU A 396 8.50 8.37 -21.15
CA LEU A 396 9.27 9.34 -21.91
C LEU A 396 8.66 9.49 -23.30
N TRP A 397 8.13 10.67 -23.59
CA TRP A 397 7.76 11.06 -24.95
C TRP A 397 9.01 11.49 -25.70
N VAL A 398 9.18 10.95 -26.90
CA VAL A 398 10.29 11.28 -27.81
C VAL A 398 9.69 11.87 -29.06
N LEU A 399 9.78 13.18 -29.19
CA LEU A 399 9.37 13.91 -30.39
C LEU A 399 10.57 13.93 -31.33
N ARG A 400 10.41 13.48 -32.57
CA ARG A 400 11.51 13.40 -33.54
C ARG A 400 11.08 13.83 -34.93
N GLN A 401 12.02 14.43 -35.66
CA GLN A 401 11.87 14.75 -37.05
C GLN A 401 12.07 13.50 -37.91
N THR A 402 11.19 13.30 -38.88
CA THR A 402 11.28 12.24 -39.91
C THR A 402 11.11 12.84 -41.30
N GLU A 403 11.25 12.02 -42.34
CA GLU A 403 10.97 12.43 -43.73
C GLU A 403 9.53 12.94 -43.90
N GLY A 404 8.58 12.40 -43.13
CA GLY A 404 7.16 12.79 -43.15
C GLY A 404 6.79 13.94 -42.21
N GLY A 405 7.78 14.57 -41.55
CA GLY A 405 7.56 15.61 -40.55
C GLY A 405 7.82 15.14 -39.12
N TRP A 406 7.36 15.91 -38.14
CA TRP A 406 7.54 15.60 -36.72
C TRP A 406 6.53 14.56 -36.24
N LEU A 407 6.99 13.62 -35.42
CA LEU A 407 6.13 12.65 -34.76
C LEU A 407 6.52 12.50 -33.29
N ALA A 408 5.61 11.98 -32.47
CA ALA A 408 5.85 11.68 -31.06
C ALA A 408 5.67 10.19 -30.79
N ASP A 409 6.76 9.52 -30.39
CA ASP A 409 6.73 8.16 -29.89
C ASP A 409 6.74 8.14 -28.35
N VAL A 410 6.25 7.07 -27.74
CA VAL A 410 6.21 6.91 -26.27
C VAL A 410 7.09 5.74 -25.86
N LEU A 411 8.02 5.98 -24.94
CA LEU A 411 8.86 4.98 -24.33
C LEU A 411 8.38 4.65 -22.90
N PRO A 412 7.64 3.54 -22.71
CA PRO A 412 7.14 3.17 -21.39
C PRO A 412 8.26 2.58 -20.50
N PRO A 413 8.10 2.65 -19.16
CA PRO A 413 9.00 2.00 -18.19
C PRO A 413 9.15 0.50 -18.39
N GLY A 414 8.07 -0.17 -18.78
CA GLY A 414 8.02 -1.61 -19.00
C GLY A 414 6.94 -1.99 -20.03
N ALA A 415 6.99 -3.23 -20.50
CA ALA A 415 6.11 -3.74 -21.56
C ALA A 415 4.75 -4.27 -21.05
N ALA A 416 4.59 -4.47 -19.74
CA ALA A 416 3.37 -5.00 -19.12
C ALA A 416 2.68 -3.93 -18.24
N THR A 417 1.37 -4.12 -18.03
CA THR A 417 0.42 -3.25 -17.33
C THR A 417 0.95 -2.63 -16.02
N PRO A 418 0.52 -1.40 -15.68
CA PRO A 418 1.29 -0.53 -14.80
C PRO A 418 1.12 -0.89 -13.32
N GLU A 419 2.20 -1.37 -12.69
CA GLU A 419 2.32 -1.37 -11.22
C GLU A 419 2.96 -0.06 -10.75
N THR A 420 4.24 0.15 -11.08
CA THR A 420 5.02 1.36 -10.78
C THR A 420 6.26 1.34 -11.68
N GLY A 421 6.65 2.47 -12.27
CA GLY A 421 7.82 2.55 -13.13
C GLY A 421 8.13 3.94 -13.65
N VAL A 422 9.40 4.18 -13.97
CA VAL A 422 9.89 5.45 -14.48
C VAL A 422 10.87 5.21 -15.62
N THR A 423 10.62 5.87 -16.76
CA THR A 423 11.59 6.07 -17.84
C THR A 423 12.18 7.47 -17.73
N GLU A 424 13.50 7.59 -17.83
CA GLU A 424 14.21 8.85 -17.82
C GLU A 424 15.11 9.00 -19.04
N TRP A 425 15.09 10.18 -19.65
CA TRP A 425 16.17 10.62 -20.51
C TRP A 425 17.43 10.88 -19.67
N ALA A 426 18.54 10.26 -20.07
CA ALA A 426 19.82 10.31 -19.38
C ALA A 426 20.93 11.01 -20.18
N GLY A 427 20.70 11.33 -21.46
CA GLY A 427 21.69 12.01 -22.31
C GLY A 427 21.42 11.82 -23.81
N TRP A 428 22.01 12.68 -24.63
CA TRP A 428 22.02 12.56 -26.09
C TRP A 428 23.38 12.07 -26.56
N VAL A 429 23.41 11.07 -27.44
CA VAL A 429 24.64 10.67 -28.13
C VAL A 429 24.84 11.58 -29.34
N PRO A 430 26.02 12.18 -29.56
CA PRO A 430 26.27 13.01 -30.74
C PRO A 430 25.98 12.27 -32.05
N GLY A 431 25.45 13.00 -33.04
CA GLY A 431 25.07 12.45 -34.34
C GLY A 431 23.56 12.25 -34.50
N GLY A 432 22.76 12.57 -33.48
CA GLY A 432 21.30 12.70 -33.60
C GLY A 432 20.54 11.40 -33.87
N GLN A 433 21.14 10.22 -33.62
CA GLN A 433 20.51 8.92 -33.87
C GLN A 433 20.19 8.12 -32.61
N GLN A 434 20.81 8.43 -31.47
CA GLN A 434 20.73 7.66 -30.25
C GLN A 434 20.56 8.56 -29.03
N MET A 435 19.90 8.01 -28.01
CA MET A 435 19.82 8.60 -26.68
C MET A 435 20.15 7.56 -25.61
N LEU A 436 20.50 8.07 -24.43
CA LEU A 436 20.72 7.30 -23.23
C LEU A 436 19.46 7.34 -22.38
N VAL A 437 19.03 6.19 -21.87
CA VAL A 437 17.79 6.04 -21.10
C VAL A 437 18.05 5.25 -19.83
N ALA A 438 17.49 5.70 -18.71
CA ALA A 438 17.38 4.89 -17.50
C ALA A 438 15.93 4.44 -17.33
N ARG A 439 15.70 3.14 -17.07
CA ARG A 439 14.39 2.59 -16.77
C ARG A 439 14.41 1.87 -15.43
N GLU A 440 13.36 2.12 -14.66
CA GLU A 440 13.01 1.35 -13.49
C GLU A 440 11.56 0.94 -13.61
N ALA A 441 11.26 -0.32 -13.36
CA ALA A 441 9.89 -0.80 -13.35
C ALA A 441 9.75 -1.98 -12.40
N ARG A 442 8.57 -2.08 -11.78
CA ARG A 442 8.10 -3.33 -11.18
C ARG A 442 7.10 -3.98 -12.12
N GLY A 443 7.34 -5.25 -12.44
CA GLY A 443 6.43 -6.05 -13.25
C GLY A 443 6.45 -7.49 -12.77
N GLN A 444 5.26 -8.09 -12.60
CA GLN A 444 5.08 -9.44 -12.06
C GLN A 444 5.77 -9.61 -10.68
N GLY A 445 5.74 -8.56 -9.85
CA GLY A 445 6.38 -8.55 -8.53
C GLY A 445 7.91 -8.48 -8.53
N ARG A 446 8.56 -8.31 -9.70
CA ARG A 446 10.01 -8.17 -9.81
C ARG A 446 10.39 -6.74 -10.16
N TYR A 447 11.29 -6.17 -9.37
CA TYR A 447 11.93 -4.90 -9.68
C TYR A 447 13.02 -5.11 -10.72
N ARG A 448 13.03 -4.28 -11.76
CA ARG A 448 14.06 -4.24 -12.78
C ARG A 448 14.54 -2.80 -12.95
N LYS A 449 15.86 -2.64 -12.92
CA LYS A 449 16.55 -1.41 -13.28
C LYS A 449 17.46 -1.66 -14.47
N SER A 450 17.38 -0.82 -15.49
CA SER A 450 18.22 -0.88 -16.68
C SER A 450 18.69 0.49 -17.14
N PHE A 451 19.88 0.49 -17.73
CA PHE A 451 20.46 1.60 -18.45
C PHE A 451 20.66 1.20 -19.89
N GLU A 452 20.19 2.03 -20.81
CA GLU A 452 19.93 1.64 -22.19
C GLU A 452 20.47 2.66 -23.18
N VAL A 453 21.02 2.16 -24.29
CA VAL A 453 21.28 2.94 -25.50
C VAL A 453 20.13 2.67 -26.46
N VAL A 454 19.36 3.71 -26.76
CA VAL A 454 18.12 3.61 -27.54
C VAL A 454 18.28 4.39 -28.85
N ARG A 455 17.98 3.74 -29.98
CA ARG A 455 17.86 4.43 -31.27
C ARG A 455 16.61 5.28 -31.28
N LEU A 456 16.73 6.49 -31.82
CA LEU A 456 15.58 7.38 -32.00
C LEU A 456 14.61 6.85 -33.05
N ASP A 457 15.12 6.18 -34.07
CA ASP A 457 14.27 5.50 -35.03
C ASP A 457 13.66 4.23 -34.42
N GLY A 458 12.33 4.22 -34.29
CA GLY A 458 11.54 3.13 -33.72
C GLY A 458 11.73 2.87 -32.22
N LEU A 459 12.49 3.72 -31.50
CA LEU A 459 12.77 3.58 -30.06
C LEU A 459 13.33 2.20 -29.66
N THR A 460 14.12 1.60 -30.55
CA THR A 460 14.70 0.27 -30.34
C THR A 460 15.89 0.32 -29.39
N THR A 461 15.93 -0.60 -28.42
CA THR A 461 17.06 -0.72 -27.48
C THR A 461 18.20 -1.51 -28.13
N GLU A 462 19.34 -0.88 -28.33
CA GLU A 462 20.53 -1.54 -28.92
C GLU A 462 21.40 -2.21 -27.87
N ARG A 463 21.51 -1.58 -26.69
CA ARG A 463 22.32 -2.08 -25.57
C ARG A 463 21.60 -1.84 -24.27
N VAL A 464 21.71 -2.78 -23.35
CA VAL A 464 21.10 -2.73 -22.02
C VAL A 464 22.06 -3.31 -20.99
N THR A 465 22.14 -2.67 -19.82
CA THR A 465 22.91 -3.12 -18.66
C THR A 465 22.18 -2.77 -17.37
N GLY A 466 22.49 -3.47 -16.27
CA GLY A 466 22.08 -3.06 -14.93
C GLY A 466 23.04 -2.06 -14.28
N ASP A 467 24.24 -1.88 -14.83
CA ASP A 467 25.30 -1.02 -14.29
C ASP A 467 25.80 -0.01 -15.33
N VAL A 468 25.66 1.28 -15.02
CA VAL A 468 26.08 2.40 -15.86
C VAL A 468 27.58 2.38 -16.17
N ALA A 469 28.42 1.84 -15.28
CA ALA A 469 29.86 1.72 -15.52
C ALA A 469 30.17 0.82 -16.72
N ALA A 470 29.31 -0.14 -17.03
CA ALA A 470 29.48 -1.08 -18.13
C ALA A 470 29.10 -0.50 -19.52
N LEU A 471 28.59 0.74 -19.60
CA LEU A 471 28.24 1.39 -20.87
C LEU A 471 29.16 2.59 -21.16
N PRO A 472 30.13 2.46 -22.10
CA PRO A 472 31.04 3.54 -22.45
C PRO A 472 30.35 4.83 -22.94
N LEU A 473 29.20 4.71 -23.60
CA LEU A 473 28.44 5.87 -24.06
C LEU A 473 27.82 6.65 -22.89
N PHE A 474 27.39 5.98 -21.82
CA PHE A 474 26.95 6.66 -20.60
C PHE A 474 28.10 7.45 -19.97
N GLN A 475 29.28 6.85 -19.85
CA GLN A 475 30.44 7.53 -19.26
C GLN A 475 30.84 8.80 -20.01
N ARG A 476 30.60 8.84 -21.33
CA ARG A 476 30.98 9.98 -22.19
C ARG A 476 29.89 11.03 -22.34
N TRP A 477 28.63 10.61 -22.43
CA TRP A 477 27.53 11.45 -22.96
C TRP A 477 26.32 11.54 -22.03
N GLN A 478 26.39 11.00 -20.82
CA GLN A 478 25.34 11.24 -19.84
C GLN A 478 25.22 12.73 -19.51
N ASP A 479 23.99 13.20 -19.39
CA ASP A 479 23.70 14.58 -19.04
C ASP A 479 24.13 14.86 -17.59
N PRO A 480 24.91 15.94 -17.34
CA PRO A 480 25.37 16.26 -15.99
C PRO A 480 24.23 16.62 -15.02
N ALA A 481 23.13 17.22 -15.50
CA ALA A 481 22.00 17.55 -14.65
C ALA A 481 21.24 16.28 -14.25
N TRP A 482 21.00 15.37 -15.21
CA TRP A 482 20.46 14.04 -14.95
C TRP A 482 21.31 13.29 -13.91
N LYS A 483 22.64 13.22 -14.10
CA LYS A 483 23.56 12.52 -13.16
C LYS A 483 23.40 13.02 -11.72
N ARG A 484 23.26 14.34 -11.53
CA ARG A 484 23.14 14.96 -10.20
C ARG A 484 21.78 14.71 -9.54
N GLN A 485 20.73 14.59 -10.34
CA GLN A 485 19.35 14.64 -9.86
C GLN A 485 18.63 13.29 -9.85
N THR A 486 19.04 12.34 -10.69
CA THR A 486 18.38 11.04 -10.81
C THR A 486 18.46 10.24 -9.50
N LEU A 487 17.38 9.52 -9.19
CA LEU A 487 17.35 8.56 -8.10
C LEU A 487 17.82 7.17 -8.55
N SER A 488 17.88 6.90 -9.86
CA SER A 488 18.27 5.58 -10.40
C SER A 488 19.72 5.20 -10.11
N LEU A 489 20.57 6.21 -9.88
CA LEU A 489 21.97 6.06 -9.49
C LEU A 489 22.21 5.94 -7.98
N ARG A 490 21.18 6.14 -7.14
CA ARG A 490 21.36 6.32 -5.69
C ARG A 490 21.29 5.04 -4.87
#